data_AF-A0A554LJU8-F1
#
_entry.id   AF-A0A554LJU8-F1
#
_cell.length_a   1.000
_cell.length_b   1.000
_cell.length_c   1.000
_cell.angle_alpha   90.00
_cell.angle_beta   90.00
_cell.angle_gamma   90.00
#
_symmetry.space_group_name_H-M   'P 1'
#
loop_
_entity.id
_entity.type
_entity.pdbx_description
1 polymer ?
#
loop_
_entity_poly.entity_id
_entity_poly.type
_entity_poly.pdbx_seq_one_letter_code
_entity_poly.pdbx_strand_id
1 'polypeptide(L)'
;MTQEILLNILIVVILFISSFGIGNIVNQYLKNRNSWIIVLGIGLGIHGFLIYFFGLLHLLNIYTISIILGFGFLLFFIKIKFNRIKLPKIKIFEFFLLFIIGLILFMFVINTLAPAIKFDDTWYHLTEVKMYLLEGKIRAFLPPAQLGQSSITPRLVDMLYAFPLAFLPNSSVGAKIIHMLLGVGALVVVFEIGKLLFNKRTGLISSLILSTIPIFGWLAQTAYIDLGVIFYVCLTFLLYVKWRFREKTNLFLLALLLGFALSTKLWIIGFWLVLLVDALVAKKKIKEILFIFCGSFLILMPWLLESFYWTGNPIFPLFSGGDQSGFLGGANTIWEWLLKIYWVKLIPTLEDVMTHSLPWLLLLPLLIFTLRHQTKIKLWLLTIGLILILMWAVIPWRDDRFLVPFSMPLIILVAAIIEQITAKNKFYLLSFIPLIGLIIFQLIALASRSAMYYSVISNQTAKNDFMAEKVAKNIWGCYDNEGKIKKLVLPSGKKTLVFCHNMFYLDFPFDDSFDAIPKTSYSSSKDFVSFLHQHNYDFVLFKLPVYPEGELAKLINVNLPENFFSDNFKLLYDGKENGLKLYEIL
;
A
#
# COMPACT_ATOMS: atom_id res chain seq x y z
N MET A 1 -7.07 8.20 23.18
CA MET A 1 -7.24 7.33 22.00
C MET A 1 -8.58 7.54 21.30
N THR A 2 -9.72 7.55 22.02
CA THR A 2 -11.05 7.72 21.38
C THR A 2 -11.21 8.99 20.56
N GLN A 3 -10.78 10.15 21.07
CA GLN A 3 -10.82 11.42 20.33
C GLN A 3 -9.94 11.39 19.07
N GLU A 4 -8.72 10.83 19.17
CA GLU A 4 -7.81 10.63 18.04
C GLU A 4 -8.45 9.78 16.93
N ILE A 5 -9.12 8.68 17.31
CA ILE A 5 -9.84 7.82 16.37
C ILE A 5 -10.97 8.58 15.67
N LEU A 6 -11.80 9.29 16.42
CA LEU A 6 -12.92 10.06 15.85
C LEU A 6 -12.45 11.12 14.86
N LEU A 7 -11.36 11.83 15.18
CA LEU A 7 -10.80 12.85 14.31
C LEU A 7 -10.22 12.24 13.02
N ASN A 8 -9.51 11.11 13.12
CA ASN A 8 -9.06 10.37 11.93
C ASN A 8 -10.23 9.94 11.04
N ILE A 9 -11.30 9.39 11.62
CA ILE A 9 -12.49 8.99 10.87
C ILE A 9 -13.09 10.21 10.15
N LEU A 10 -13.22 11.35 10.84
CA LEU A 10 -13.75 12.57 10.25
C LEU A 10 -12.90 13.05 9.06
N ILE A 11 -11.58 13.10 9.20
CA ILE A 11 -10.68 13.52 8.12
C ILE A 11 -10.81 12.60 6.90
N VAL A 12 -10.85 11.28 7.12
CA VAL A 12 -10.99 10.32 6.03
C VAL A 12 -12.36 10.43 5.36
N VAL A 13 -13.44 10.65 6.12
CA VAL A 13 -14.77 10.92 5.54
C VAL A 13 -14.75 12.17 4.66
N ILE A 14 -14.13 13.27 5.12
CA ILE A 14 -13.98 14.50 4.33
C ILE A 14 -13.18 14.23 3.05
N LEU A 15 -12.07 13.48 3.13
CA LEU A 15 -11.28 13.08 1.96
C LEU A 15 -12.11 12.31 0.93
N PHE A 16 -12.92 11.35 1.37
CA PHE A 16 -13.73 10.53 0.46
C PHE A 16 -14.87 11.33 -0.17
N ILE A 17 -15.51 12.24 0.58
CA ILE A 17 -16.52 13.17 0.05
C ILE A 17 -15.86 14.12 -0.97
N SER A 18 -14.71 14.69 -0.61
CA SER A 18 -13.94 15.56 -1.49
C SER A 18 -13.55 14.85 -2.80
N SER A 19 -13.05 13.62 -2.68
CA SER A 19 -12.72 12.75 -3.81
C SER A 19 -13.92 12.49 -4.70
N PHE A 20 -15.07 12.18 -4.11
CA PHE A 20 -16.29 12.01 -4.89
C PHE A 20 -16.68 13.29 -5.65
N GLY A 21 -16.57 14.45 -5.01
CA GLY A 21 -16.81 15.76 -5.63
C GLY A 21 -15.94 16.01 -6.87
N ILE A 22 -14.62 15.84 -6.73
CA ILE A 22 -13.66 16.00 -7.84
C ILE A 22 -13.93 14.97 -8.95
N GLY A 23 -14.07 13.70 -8.60
CA GLY A 23 -14.32 12.64 -9.57
C GLY A 23 -15.62 12.85 -10.36
N ASN A 24 -16.65 13.42 -9.73
CA ASN A 24 -17.95 13.63 -10.37
C ASN A 24 -17.87 14.69 -11.48
N ILE A 25 -16.99 15.69 -11.34
CA ILE A 25 -16.73 16.69 -12.39
C ILE A 25 -16.14 16.02 -13.62
N VAL A 26 -15.11 15.21 -13.43
CA VAL A 26 -14.47 14.46 -14.54
C VAL A 26 -15.50 13.56 -15.21
N ASN A 27 -16.31 12.85 -14.42
CA ASN A 27 -17.33 11.96 -14.96
C ASN A 27 -18.43 12.69 -15.76
N GLN A 28 -18.87 13.88 -15.30
CA GLN A 28 -19.84 14.71 -16.00
C GLN A 28 -19.28 15.34 -17.28
N TYR A 29 -18.04 15.83 -17.23
CA TYR A 29 -17.35 16.39 -18.39
C TYR A 29 -17.27 15.36 -19.53
N LEU A 30 -17.00 14.10 -19.17
CA LEU A 30 -16.95 12.98 -20.10
C LEU A 30 -18.34 12.45 -20.52
N LYS A 31 -19.42 13.11 -20.09
CA LYS A 31 -20.84 12.75 -20.33
C LYS A 31 -21.13 11.27 -20.04
N ASN A 32 -20.45 10.70 -19.05
CA ASN A 32 -20.47 9.27 -18.80
C ASN A 32 -21.34 8.93 -17.58
N ARG A 33 -22.03 7.79 -17.62
CA ARG A 33 -22.84 7.28 -16.50
C ARG A 33 -22.10 6.14 -15.80
N ASN A 34 -20.92 6.43 -15.28
CA ASN A 34 -20.17 5.45 -14.51
C ASN A 34 -20.77 5.25 -13.11
N SER A 35 -20.45 4.11 -12.50
CA SER A 35 -20.79 3.83 -11.11
C SER A 35 -20.04 4.76 -10.16
N TRP A 36 -20.61 4.99 -8.98
CA TRP A 36 -20.04 5.83 -7.93
C TRP A 36 -18.61 5.41 -7.54
N ILE A 37 -18.28 4.12 -7.64
CA ILE A 37 -16.96 3.60 -7.27
C ILE A 37 -15.86 4.01 -8.26
N ILE A 38 -16.19 4.12 -9.56
CA ILE A 38 -15.27 4.66 -10.57
C ILE A 38 -15.04 6.16 -10.31
N VAL A 39 -16.11 6.88 -10.00
CA VAL A 39 -16.06 8.31 -9.66
C VAL A 39 -15.15 8.55 -8.46
N LEU A 40 -15.35 7.79 -7.38
CA LEU A 40 -14.51 7.86 -6.19
C LEU A 40 -13.04 7.55 -6.51
N GLY A 41 -12.77 6.50 -7.30
CA GLY A 41 -11.40 6.14 -7.68
C GLY A 41 -10.68 7.21 -8.51
N ILE A 42 -11.39 7.89 -9.43
CA ILE A 42 -10.84 9.04 -10.15
C ILE A 42 -10.46 10.15 -9.17
N GLY A 43 -11.38 10.46 -8.25
CA GLY A 43 -11.18 11.49 -7.23
C GLY A 43 -9.98 11.24 -6.34
N LEU A 44 -9.85 10.03 -5.81
CA LEU A 44 -8.73 9.63 -4.96
C LEU A 44 -7.41 9.72 -5.73
N GLY A 45 -7.35 9.22 -6.97
CA GLY A 45 -6.14 9.32 -7.77
C GLY A 45 -5.72 10.76 -8.05
N ILE A 46 -6.69 11.64 -8.34
CA ILE A 46 -6.41 13.08 -8.51
C ILE A 46 -5.89 13.69 -7.22
N HIS A 47 -6.47 13.38 -6.05
CA HIS A 47 -5.95 13.86 -4.76
C HIS A 47 -4.50 13.44 -4.52
N GLY A 48 -4.15 12.18 -4.82
CA GLY A 48 -2.77 11.70 -4.70
C GLY A 48 -1.80 12.48 -5.58
N PHE A 49 -2.18 12.76 -6.84
CA PHE A 49 -1.37 13.61 -7.73
C PHE A 49 -1.32 15.08 -7.28
N LEU A 50 -2.39 15.63 -6.71
CA LEU A 50 -2.35 16.99 -6.18
C LEU A 50 -1.33 17.11 -5.05
N ILE A 51 -1.34 16.18 -4.09
CA ILE A 51 -0.34 16.13 -3.02
C ILE A 51 1.07 16.02 -3.62
N TYR A 52 1.25 15.16 -4.62
CA TYR A 52 2.52 15.02 -5.32
C TYR A 52 3.02 16.34 -5.93
N PHE A 53 2.20 16.99 -6.75
CA PHE A 53 2.61 18.22 -7.44
C PHE A 53 2.78 19.40 -6.48
N PHE A 54 1.93 19.57 -5.47
CA PHE A 54 2.13 20.61 -4.46
C PHE A 54 3.37 20.34 -3.61
N GLY A 55 3.70 19.08 -3.35
CA GLY A 55 4.95 18.70 -2.69
C GLY A 55 6.19 19.04 -3.52
N LEU A 56 6.16 18.82 -4.84
CA LEU A 56 7.24 19.25 -5.74
C LEU A 56 7.42 20.78 -5.77
N LEU A 57 6.33 21.53 -5.56
CA LEU A 57 6.35 22.99 -5.48
C LEU A 57 6.71 23.54 -4.08
N HIS A 58 7.06 22.67 -3.12
CA HIS A 58 7.36 23.01 -1.73
C HIS A 58 6.18 23.69 -1.00
N LEU A 59 4.96 23.30 -1.36
CA LEU A 59 3.71 23.83 -0.80
C LEU A 59 2.98 22.79 0.05
N LEU A 60 3.66 21.75 0.53
CA LEU A 60 3.02 20.67 1.28
C LEU A 60 2.87 21.03 2.76
N ASN A 61 1.78 21.70 3.09
CA ASN A 61 1.44 22.06 4.47
C ASN A 61 -0.05 21.86 4.77
N ILE A 62 -0.43 22.02 6.03
CA ILE A 62 -1.81 21.82 6.49
C ILE A 62 -2.81 22.74 5.78
N TYR A 63 -2.42 23.95 5.37
CA TYR A 63 -3.29 24.89 4.67
C TYR A 63 -3.57 24.42 3.24
N THR A 64 -2.55 24.02 2.50
CA THR A 64 -2.70 23.45 1.14
C THR A 64 -3.59 22.21 1.17
N ILE A 65 -3.37 21.32 2.13
CA ILE A 65 -4.19 20.11 2.31
C ILE A 65 -5.64 20.46 2.63
N SER A 66 -5.87 21.46 3.50
CA SER A 66 -7.21 21.95 3.83
C SER A 66 -7.91 22.57 2.62
N ILE A 67 -7.19 23.30 1.77
CA ILE A 67 -7.72 23.89 0.53
C ILE A 67 -8.13 22.80 -0.46
N ILE A 68 -7.28 21.78 -0.66
CA ILE A 68 -7.59 20.65 -1.56
C ILE A 68 -8.86 19.93 -1.08
N LEU A 69 -8.94 19.61 0.22
CA LEU A 69 -10.12 18.97 0.82
C LEU A 69 -11.36 19.85 0.72
N GLY A 70 -11.24 21.13 1.06
CA GLY A 70 -12.34 22.09 1.03
C GLY A 70 -12.89 22.29 -0.38
N PHE A 71 -12.01 22.37 -1.39
CA PHE A 71 -12.41 22.52 -2.79
C PHE A 71 -13.23 21.32 -3.27
N GLY A 72 -12.73 20.09 -3.12
CA GLY A 72 -13.49 18.91 -3.54
C GLY A 72 -14.77 18.71 -2.72
N PHE A 73 -14.76 19.07 -1.44
CA PHE A 73 -15.96 19.06 -0.59
C PHE A 73 -17.02 20.04 -1.10
N LEU A 74 -16.66 21.29 -1.44
CA LEU A 74 -17.58 22.25 -2.04
C LEU A 74 -18.18 21.72 -3.35
N LEU A 75 -17.34 21.12 -4.21
CA LEU A 75 -17.78 20.55 -5.48
C LEU A 75 -18.79 19.40 -5.30
N PHE A 76 -18.64 18.61 -4.24
CA PHE A 76 -19.62 17.60 -3.87
C PHE A 76 -21.00 18.23 -3.59
N PHE A 77 -21.07 19.26 -2.74
CA PHE A 77 -22.33 19.90 -2.38
C PHE A 77 -23.00 20.65 -3.54
N ILE A 78 -22.22 21.28 -4.42
CA ILE A 78 -22.75 21.99 -5.60
C ILE A 78 -23.45 21.01 -6.56
N LYS A 79 -22.99 19.76 -6.62
CA LYS A 79 -23.40 18.80 -7.67
C LYS A 79 -24.14 17.58 -7.15
N ILE A 80 -24.30 17.42 -5.84
CA ILE A 80 -25.01 16.27 -5.30
C ILE A 80 -26.49 16.35 -5.66
N LYS A 81 -26.98 15.25 -6.23
CA LYS A 81 -28.42 15.00 -6.35
C LYS A 81 -28.75 13.84 -5.43
N PHE A 82 -29.54 14.12 -4.39
CA PHE A 82 -30.09 13.10 -3.52
C PHE A 82 -31.18 12.34 -4.28
N ASN A 83 -30.78 11.27 -4.95
CA ASN A 83 -31.74 10.31 -5.47
C ASN A 83 -32.17 9.39 -4.33
N ARG A 84 -33.47 9.13 -4.21
CA ARG A 84 -33.98 8.10 -3.29
C ARG A 84 -33.31 6.76 -3.63
N ILE A 85 -32.53 6.23 -2.70
CA ILE A 85 -31.94 4.91 -2.82
C ILE A 85 -33.08 3.91 -2.66
N LYS A 86 -33.48 3.26 -3.76
CA LYS A 86 -34.39 2.11 -3.66
C LYS A 86 -33.58 0.92 -3.15
N LEU A 87 -33.96 0.42 -1.99
CA LEU A 87 -33.38 -0.82 -1.46
C LEU A 87 -33.75 -1.97 -2.43
N PRO A 88 -32.76 -2.72 -2.94
CA PRO A 88 -33.05 -3.86 -3.79
C PRO A 88 -33.75 -4.95 -2.97
N LYS A 89 -34.63 -5.74 -3.61
CA LYS A 89 -35.11 -6.99 -3.00
C LYS A 89 -33.92 -7.95 -2.89
N ILE A 90 -33.67 -8.47 -1.69
CA ILE A 90 -32.55 -9.38 -1.38
C ILE A 90 -33.13 -10.77 -1.08
N LYS A 91 -32.63 -11.80 -1.77
CA LYS A 91 -33.00 -13.20 -1.48
C LYS A 91 -32.26 -13.70 -0.24
N ILE A 92 -32.81 -14.69 0.49
CA ILE A 92 -32.21 -15.23 1.73
C ILE A 92 -30.73 -15.63 1.56
N PHE A 93 -30.39 -16.26 0.44
CA PHE A 93 -29.01 -16.65 0.13
C PHE A 93 -28.10 -15.43 -0.07
N GLU A 94 -28.59 -14.38 -0.75
CA GLU A 94 -27.84 -13.14 -0.94
C GLU A 94 -27.66 -12.40 0.39
N PHE A 95 -28.67 -12.44 1.27
CA PHE A 95 -28.59 -11.89 2.61
C PHE A 95 -27.50 -12.61 3.44
N PHE A 96 -27.44 -13.94 3.37
CA PHE A 96 -26.40 -14.70 4.07
C PHE A 96 -24.98 -14.35 3.60
N LEU A 97 -24.77 -14.25 2.27
CA LEU A 97 -23.47 -13.81 1.73
C LEU A 97 -23.11 -12.38 2.20
N LEU A 98 -24.08 -11.45 2.16
CA LEU A 98 -23.89 -10.08 2.62
C LEU A 98 -23.62 -10.01 4.13
N PHE A 99 -24.26 -10.87 4.92
CA PHE A 99 -24.04 -10.96 6.37
C PHE A 99 -22.61 -11.40 6.67
N ILE A 100 -22.09 -12.43 5.99
CA ILE A 100 -20.70 -12.89 6.19
C ILE A 100 -19.71 -11.81 5.76
N ILE A 101 -19.92 -11.20 4.58
CA ILE A 101 -19.07 -10.07 4.15
C ILE A 101 -19.13 -8.95 5.19
N GLY A 102 -20.32 -8.60 5.69
CA GLY A 102 -20.51 -7.59 6.73
C GLY A 102 -19.76 -7.92 8.02
N LEU A 103 -19.75 -9.19 8.45
CA LEU A 103 -19.01 -9.64 9.62
C LEU A 103 -17.49 -9.50 9.42
N ILE A 104 -16.98 -9.89 8.25
CA ILE A 104 -15.55 -9.74 7.90
C ILE A 104 -15.16 -8.25 7.87
N LEU A 105 -15.99 -7.41 7.23
CA LEU A 105 -15.78 -5.96 7.17
C LEU A 105 -15.81 -5.31 8.55
N PHE A 106 -16.71 -5.75 9.42
CA PHE A 106 -16.75 -5.29 10.81
C PHE A 106 -15.42 -5.59 11.53
N MET A 107 -14.86 -6.80 11.36
CA MET A 107 -13.55 -7.13 11.92
C MET A 107 -12.41 -6.30 11.30
N PHE A 108 -12.46 -6.00 9.99
CA PHE A 108 -11.49 -5.09 9.37
C PHE A 108 -11.52 -3.72 10.03
N VAL A 109 -12.72 -3.15 10.24
CA VAL A 109 -12.88 -1.86 10.93
C VAL A 109 -12.22 -1.90 12.31
N ILE A 110 -12.56 -2.88 13.15
CA ILE A 110 -11.98 -3.00 14.50
C ILE A 110 -10.45 -3.04 14.44
N ASN A 111 -9.86 -3.90 13.59
CA ASN A 111 -8.41 -4.05 13.50
C ASN A 111 -7.68 -2.82 12.93
N THR A 112 -8.38 -2.03 12.12
CA THR A 112 -7.85 -0.80 11.53
C THR A 112 -7.63 0.29 12.58
N LEU A 113 -8.47 0.34 13.64
CA LEU A 113 -8.45 1.40 14.65
C LEU A 113 -7.25 1.33 15.61
N ALA A 114 -6.53 0.22 15.66
CA ALA A 114 -5.30 0.12 16.43
C ALA A 114 -4.13 0.89 15.80
N PRO A 115 -3.11 1.28 16.57
CA PRO A 115 -1.87 1.84 16.02
C PRO A 115 -1.18 0.88 15.06
N ALA A 116 -0.42 1.42 14.10
CA ALA A 116 0.40 0.65 13.19
C ALA A 116 1.62 0.09 13.93
N ILE A 117 1.85 -1.21 13.75
CA ILE A 117 2.97 -1.94 14.37
C ILE A 117 3.74 -2.78 13.35
N LYS A 118 3.35 -2.74 12.07
CA LYS A 118 4.02 -3.52 11.03
C LYS A 118 5.25 -2.78 10.52
N PHE A 119 6.18 -3.57 9.99
CA PHE A 119 7.48 -3.08 9.56
C PHE A 119 7.32 -2.00 8.48
N ASP A 120 6.80 -2.34 7.30
CA ASP A 120 6.68 -1.37 6.19
C ASP A 120 5.76 -0.16 6.50
N ASP A 121 4.73 -0.33 7.36
CA ASP A 121 3.87 0.78 7.83
C ASP A 121 4.73 1.91 8.37
N THR A 122 5.56 1.55 9.35
CA THR A 122 6.30 2.49 10.18
C THR A 122 7.68 2.75 9.63
N TRP A 123 8.16 1.90 8.71
CA TRP A 123 9.43 2.08 8.04
C TRP A 123 9.33 3.18 6.98
N TYR A 124 8.55 3.02 5.92
CA TYR A 124 8.54 3.95 4.80
C TYR A 124 7.17 4.54 4.46
N HIS A 125 6.09 3.75 4.47
CA HIS A 125 4.77 4.24 4.03
C HIS A 125 4.29 5.46 4.82
N LEU A 126 4.39 5.42 6.15
CA LEU A 126 3.99 6.54 7.00
C LEU A 126 5.14 7.52 7.26
N THR A 127 6.37 7.01 7.42
CA THR A 127 7.53 7.84 7.75
C THR A 127 7.87 8.80 6.63
N GLU A 128 7.91 8.34 5.37
CA GLU A 128 8.23 9.23 4.26
C GLU A 128 7.20 10.37 4.14
N VAL A 129 5.92 10.01 4.22
CA VAL A 129 4.83 11.01 4.13
C VAL A 129 4.90 12.01 5.28
N LYS A 130 5.22 11.54 6.49
CA LYS A 130 5.47 12.41 7.64
C LYS A 130 6.66 13.35 7.38
N MET A 131 7.76 12.83 6.86
CA MET A 131 8.94 13.65 6.54
C MET A 131 8.61 14.70 5.47
N TYR A 132 7.86 14.36 4.42
CA TYR A 132 7.44 15.33 3.41
C TYR A 132 6.60 16.47 4.01
N LEU A 133 5.71 16.15 4.95
CA LEU A 133 4.91 17.14 5.67
C LEU A 133 5.76 18.03 6.59
N LEU A 134 6.74 17.45 7.29
CA LEU A 134 7.65 18.20 8.16
C LEU A 134 8.55 19.14 7.37
N GLU A 135 9.02 18.71 6.21
CA GLU A 135 9.89 19.51 5.33
C GLU A 135 9.13 20.49 4.43
N GLY A 136 7.81 20.34 4.30
CA GLY A 136 6.98 21.14 3.40
C GLY A 136 7.11 20.79 1.92
N LYS A 137 7.82 19.71 1.58
CA LYS A 137 8.16 19.33 0.20
C LYS A 137 8.26 17.82 0.03
N ILE A 138 8.08 17.37 -1.21
CA ILE A 138 8.43 16.00 -1.61
C ILE A 138 9.85 16.00 -2.15
N ARG A 139 10.64 15.02 -1.74
CA ARG A 139 11.98 14.77 -2.26
C ARG A 139 12.23 13.27 -2.39
N ALA A 140 13.21 12.90 -3.20
CA ALA A 140 13.76 11.55 -3.13
C ALA A 140 14.69 11.44 -1.92
N PHE A 141 14.67 10.29 -1.27
CA PHE A 141 15.76 9.84 -0.41
C PHE A 141 16.66 8.95 -1.29
N LEU A 142 17.96 9.23 -1.38
CA LEU A 142 18.83 8.50 -2.30
C LEU A 142 19.46 7.29 -1.59
N PRO A 143 19.41 6.06 -2.17
CA PRO A 143 20.13 4.89 -1.63
C PRO A 143 21.59 5.25 -1.31
N PRO A 144 22.17 4.84 -0.16
CA PRO A 144 21.70 3.80 0.74
C PRO A 144 20.70 4.28 1.81
N ALA A 145 20.10 5.47 1.66
CA ALA A 145 18.99 5.90 2.52
C ALA A 145 18.00 4.76 2.71
N GLN A 146 17.62 4.46 3.95
CA GLN A 146 16.74 3.33 4.25
C GLN A 146 15.38 3.48 3.55
N LEU A 147 14.95 4.72 3.31
CA LEU A 147 13.73 5.10 2.58
C LEU A 147 13.94 5.19 1.05
N GLY A 148 15.14 4.90 0.56
CA GLY A 148 15.55 5.30 -0.78
C GLY A 148 14.90 4.55 -1.93
N GLN A 149 14.37 3.35 -1.68
CA GLN A 149 13.64 2.62 -2.72
C GLN A 149 12.21 3.14 -2.91
N SER A 150 11.50 3.30 -1.80
CA SER A 150 10.08 3.68 -1.78
C SER A 150 9.88 5.12 -2.24
N SER A 151 10.77 6.03 -1.83
CA SER A 151 10.69 7.45 -2.22
C SER A 151 11.03 7.75 -3.68
N ILE A 152 11.73 6.84 -4.37
CA ILE A 152 12.11 7.01 -5.78
C ILE A 152 11.10 6.33 -6.72
N THR A 153 10.29 5.42 -6.21
CA THR A 153 9.31 4.66 -7.00
C THR A 153 7.94 5.34 -7.01
N PRO A 154 7.02 4.93 -7.93
CA PRO A 154 5.67 5.46 -7.95
C PRO A 154 4.93 5.16 -6.64
N ARG A 155 4.34 6.19 -6.03
CA ARG A 155 3.82 6.17 -4.66
C ARG A 155 2.47 6.90 -4.50
N LEU A 156 1.60 6.77 -5.50
CA LEU A 156 0.31 7.47 -5.57
C LEU A 156 -0.57 7.28 -4.32
N VAL A 157 -0.63 6.07 -3.77
CA VAL A 157 -1.48 5.76 -2.61
C VAL A 157 -0.87 6.31 -1.32
N ASP A 158 0.46 6.30 -1.17
CA ASP A 158 1.13 6.92 -0.01
C ASP A 158 0.81 8.42 0.07
N MET A 159 0.68 9.10 -1.07
CA MET A 159 0.28 10.51 -1.09
C MET A 159 -1.11 10.76 -0.48
N LEU A 160 -1.98 9.75 -0.43
CA LEU A 160 -3.26 9.87 0.28
C LEU A 160 -3.10 9.87 1.81
N TYR A 161 -1.99 9.36 2.33
CA TYR A 161 -1.71 9.37 3.77
C TYR A 161 -1.31 10.75 4.28
N ALA A 162 -0.96 11.68 3.39
CA ALA A 162 -0.68 13.06 3.74
C ALA A 162 -1.90 13.74 4.37
N PHE A 163 -3.11 13.39 3.92
CA PHE A 163 -4.35 14.00 4.42
C PHE A 163 -4.55 13.81 5.93
N PRO A 164 -4.60 12.58 6.48
CA PRO A 164 -4.70 12.40 7.94
C PRO A 164 -3.43 12.84 8.69
N LEU A 165 -2.24 12.59 8.13
CA LEU A 165 -0.98 12.90 8.81
C LEU A 165 -0.72 14.39 8.96
N ALA A 166 -1.25 15.24 8.08
CA ALA A 166 -1.12 16.70 8.22
C ALA A 166 -1.82 17.26 9.46
N PHE A 167 -2.89 16.61 9.91
CA PHE A 167 -3.62 17.01 11.13
C PHE A 167 -3.19 16.20 12.35
N LEU A 168 -2.77 14.95 12.15
CA LEU A 168 -2.37 14.02 13.20
C LEU A 168 -1.06 13.29 12.83
N PRO A 169 0.11 13.97 12.91
CA PRO A 169 1.39 13.44 12.39
C PRO A 169 1.89 12.14 13.01
N ASN A 170 1.44 11.83 14.24
CA ASN A 170 1.83 10.62 14.98
C ASN A 170 0.71 9.57 15.05
N SER A 171 -0.35 9.74 14.26
CA SER A 171 -1.49 8.80 14.22
C SER A 171 -1.53 8.06 12.89
N SER A 172 -1.28 6.76 12.93
CA SER A 172 -1.38 5.88 11.76
C SER A 172 -2.82 5.55 11.36
N VAL A 173 -3.80 5.81 12.23
CA VAL A 173 -5.16 5.27 12.12
C VAL A 173 -5.84 5.74 10.82
N GLY A 174 -5.74 7.02 10.47
CA GLY A 174 -6.35 7.57 9.26
C GLY A 174 -5.82 6.93 7.98
N ALA A 175 -4.50 6.73 7.88
CA ALA A 175 -3.88 6.05 6.74
C ALA A 175 -4.36 4.60 6.60
N LYS A 176 -4.43 3.85 7.72
CA LYS A 176 -4.98 2.49 7.73
C LYS A 176 -6.45 2.46 7.29
N ILE A 177 -7.27 3.43 7.71
CA ILE A 177 -8.68 3.53 7.27
C ILE A 177 -8.75 3.77 5.76
N ILE A 178 -7.92 4.66 5.20
CA ILE A 178 -7.86 4.87 3.75
C ILE A 178 -7.52 3.57 3.03
N HIS A 179 -6.47 2.87 3.46
CA HIS A 179 -6.03 1.60 2.88
C HIS A 179 -7.14 0.52 2.95
N MET A 180 -7.77 0.37 4.11
CA MET A 180 -8.88 -0.55 4.32
C MET A 180 -10.08 -0.22 3.42
N LEU A 181 -10.46 1.06 3.30
CA LEU A 181 -11.56 1.51 2.45
C LEU A 181 -11.27 1.30 0.95
N LEU A 182 -10.02 1.41 0.51
CA LEU A 182 -9.62 1.01 -0.85
C LEU A 182 -9.84 -0.50 -1.06
N GLY A 183 -9.54 -1.33 -0.05
CA GLY A 183 -9.89 -2.75 -0.04
C GLY A 183 -11.39 -3.01 -0.14
N VAL A 184 -12.20 -2.30 0.65
CA VAL A 184 -13.68 -2.36 0.53
C VAL A 184 -14.14 -1.94 -0.87
N GLY A 185 -13.52 -0.90 -1.43
CA GLY A 185 -13.73 -0.48 -2.81
C GLY A 185 -13.42 -1.60 -3.80
N ALA A 186 -12.33 -2.34 -3.62
CA ALA A 186 -11.98 -3.47 -4.47
C ALA A 186 -13.03 -4.58 -4.41
N LEU A 187 -13.57 -4.90 -3.23
CA LEU A 187 -14.68 -5.86 -3.09
C LEU A 187 -15.91 -5.43 -3.92
N VAL A 188 -16.27 -4.14 -3.85
CA VAL A 188 -17.37 -3.58 -4.65
C VAL A 188 -17.08 -3.70 -6.15
N VAL A 189 -15.86 -3.43 -6.59
CA VAL A 189 -15.50 -3.51 -8.01
C VAL A 189 -15.52 -4.97 -8.49
N VAL A 190 -14.99 -5.91 -7.72
CA VAL A 190 -15.05 -7.35 -8.01
C VAL A 190 -16.50 -7.83 -8.12
N PHE A 191 -17.37 -7.39 -7.21
CA PHE A 191 -18.82 -7.62 -7.32
C PHE A 191 -19.36 -7.13 -8.68
N GLU A 192 -19.04 -5.91 -9.07
CA GLU A 192 -19.51 -5.32 -10.33
C GLU A 192 -19.01 -6.11 -11.55
N ILE A 193 -17.77 -6.62 -11.54
CA ILE A 193 -17.25 -7.44 -12.65
C ILE A 193 -17.93 -8.81 -12.70
N GLY A 194 -18.06 -9.51 -11.57
CA GLY A 194 -18.75 -10.79 -11.52
C GLY A 194 -20.21 -10.67 -11.98
N LYS A 195 -20.89 -9.60 -11.55
CA LYS A 195 -22.24 -9.25 -12.02
C LYS A 195 -22.30 -8.92 -13.50
N LEU A 196 -21.30 -8.21 -14.02
CA LEU A 196 -21.22 -7.83 -15.43
C LEU A 196 -20.97 -9.04 -16.35
N LEU A 197 -20.08 -9.95 -15.96
CA LEU A 197 -19.71 -11.11 -16.77
C LEU A 197 -20.74 -12.24 -16.68
N PHE A 198 -21.37 -12.40 -15.52
CA PHE A 198 -22.30 -13.48 -15.23
C PHE A 198 -23.59 -12.93 -14.60
N ASN A 199 -23.69 -12.95 -13.28
CA ASN A 199 -24.89 -12.54 -12.57
C ASN A 199 -24.59 -12.00 -11.15
N LYS A 200 -25.62 -11.46 -10.48
CA LYS A 200 -25.49 -10.85 -9.14
C LYS A 200 -24.87 -11.80 -8.10
N ARG A 201 -25.21 -13.09 -8.15
CA ARG A 201 -24.69 -14.10 -7.19
C ARG A 201 -23.21 -14.36 -7.42
N THR A 202 -22.78 -14.48 -8.67
CA THR A 202 -21.36 -14.57 -9.01
C THR A 202 -20.59 -13.38 -8.44
N GLY A 203 -21.10 -12.15 -8.59
CA GLY A 203 -20.47 -10.97 -8.00
C GLY A 203 -20.34 -11.05 -6.46
N LEU A 204 -21.39 -11.48 -5.75
CA LEU A 204 -21.35 -11.62 -4.29
C LEU A 204 -20.35 -12.70 -3.87
N ILE A 205 -20.35 -13.84 -4.54
CA ILE A 205 -19.40 -14.94 -4.26
C ILE A 205 -17.96 -14.48 -4.55
N SER A 206 -17.70 -13.73 -5.63
CA SER A 206 -16.36 -13.20 -5.92
C SER A 206 -15.88 -12.25 -4.83
N SER A 207 -16.77 -11.40 -4.31
CA SER A 207 -16.43 -10.48 -3.20
C SER A 207 -16.16 -11.25 -1.91
N LEU A 208 -16.98 -12.25 -1.63
CA LEU A 208 -16.79 -13.13 -0.48
C LEU A 208 -15.43 -13.83 -0.57
N ILE A 209 -15.12 -14.47 -1.70
CA ILE A 209 -13.82 -15.15 -1.91
C ILE A 209 -12.67 -14.18 -1.65
N LEU A 210 -12.66 -12.99 -2.26
CA LEU A 210 -11.60 -12.00 -2.05
C LEU A 210 -11.49 -11.58 -0.58
N SER A 211 -12.60 -11.30 0.09
CA SER A 211 -12.59 -10.93 1.53
C SER A 211 -12.13 -12.06 2.46
N THR A 212 -12.25 -13.30 2.02
CA THR A 212 -11.80 -14.49 2.76
C THR A 212 -10.35 -14.88 2.50
N ILE A 213 -9.64 -14.17 1.61
CA ILE A 213 -8.20 -14.39 1.43
C ILE A 213 -7.48 -13.89 2.70
N PRO A 214 -6.69 -14.74 3.38
CA PRO A 214 -6.06 -14.36 4.66
C PRO A 214 -5.15 -13.16 4.57
N ILE A 215 -4.33 -13.09 3.52
CA ILE A 215 -3.46 -11.93 3.28
C ILE A 215 -4.25 -10.65 3.02
N PHE A 216 -5.42 -10.72 2.37
CA PHE A 216 -6.29 -9.56 2.14
C PHE A 216 -6.80 -8.99 3.47
N GLY A 217 -7.22 -9.86 4.39
CA GLY A 217 -7.62 -9.46 5.74
C GLY A 217 -6.46 -8.98 6.61
N TRP A 218 -5.24 -9.48 6.36
CA TRP A 218 -4.03 -8.94 6.98
C TRP A 218 -3.68 -7.55 6.46
N LEU A 219 -3.82 -7.29 5.16
CA LEU A 219 -3.59 -5.98 4.56
C LEU A 219 -4.62 -4.94 5.00
N ALA A 220 -5.88 -5.35 5.25
CA ALA A 220 -6.96 -4.47 5.68
C ALA A 220 -6.74 -3.79 7.04
N GLN A 221 -5.70 -4.19 7.79
CA GLN A 221 -5.35 -3.64 9.11
C GLN A 221 -3.95 -3.02 9.12
N THR A 222 -3.39 -2.69 7.97
CA THR A 222 -2.06 -2.05 7.82
C THR A 222 -2.17 -0.75 7.03
N ALA A 223 -1.13 0.07 7.07
CA ALA A 223 -0.98 1.30 6.29
C ALA A 223 -0.02 1.05 5.10
N TYR A 224 -0.26 -0.05 4.37
CA TYR A 224 0.49 -0.45 3.17
C TYR A 224 -0.14 0.22 1.95
N ILE A 225 0.27 -0.11 0.73
CA ILE A 225 -0.39 0.37 -0.50
C ILE A 225 -1.17 -0.72 -1.25
N ASP A 226 -1.02 -1.99 -0.87
CA ASP A 226 -1.44 -3.13 -1.70
C ASP A 226 -2.95 -3.20 -1.92
N LEU A 227 -3.81 -2.80 -0.97
CA LEU A 227 -5.25 -2.69 -1.20
C LEU A 227 -5.59 -1.56 -2.17
N GLY A 228 -4.80 -0.50 -2.20
CA GLY A 228 -4.88 0.55 -3.22
C GLY A 228 -4.49 0.05 -4.61
N VAL A 229 -3.43 -0.76 -4.69
CA VAL A 229 -3.04 -1.48 -5.92
C VAL A 229 -4.18 -2.36 -6.42
N ILE A 230 -4.73 -3.21 -5.54
CA ILE A 230 -5.85 -4.11 -5.88
C ILE A 230 -7.05 -3.28 -6.35
N PHE A 231 -7.37 -2.17 -5.68
CA PHE A 231 -8.48 -1.29 -6.07
C PHE A 231 -8.34 -0.74 -7.49
N TYR A 232 -7.19 -0.13 -7.83
CA TYR A 232 -6.99 0.44 -9.17
C TYR A 232 -6.84 -0.64 -10.26
N VAL A 233 -6.24 -1.78 -9.95
CA VAL A 233 -6.21 -2.94 -10.86
C VAL A 233 -7.64 -3.44 -11.14
N CYS A 234 -8.47 -3.58 -10.10
CA CYS A 234 -9.86 -4.00 -10.24
C CYS A 234 -10.68 -2.99 -11.07
N LEU A 235 -10.53 -1.69 -10.81
CA LEU A 235 -11.22 -0.63 -11.57
C LEU A 235 -10.82 -0.65 -13.04
N THR A 236 -9.52 -0.80 -13.30
CA THR A 236 -8.97 -0.94 -14.65
C THR A 236 -9.54 -2.17 -15.34
N PHE A 237 -9.56 -3.32 -14.66
CA PHE A 237 -10.10 -4.56 -15.19
C PHE A 237 -11.61 -4.45 -15.49
N LEU A 238 -12.38 -3.75 -14.66
CA LEU A 238 -13.81 -3.49 -14.91
C LEU A 238 -14.03 -2.72 -16.22
N LEU A 239 -13.28 -1.64 -16.44
CA LEU A 239 -13.38 -0.85 -17.66
C LEU A 239 -12.83 -1.61 -18.87
N TYR A 240 -11.75 -2.37 -18.68
CA TYR A 240 -11.15 -3.23 -19.70
C TYR A 240 -12.15 -4.28 -20.17
N VAL A 241 -12.82 -5.00 -19.26
CA VAL A 241 -13.86 -5.99 -19.60
C VAL A 241 -15.00 -5.36 -20.40
N LYS A 242 -15.47 -4.17 -20.01
CA LYS A 242 -16.51 -3.44 -20.76
C LYS A 242 -16.04 -3.10 -22.18
N TRP A 243 -14.80 -2.63 -22.34
CA TRP A 243 -14.23 -2.30 -23.64
C TRP A 243 -14.01 -3.56 -24.50
N ARG A 244 -13.51 -4.62 -23.87
CA ARG A 244 -13.18 -5.90 -24.47
C ARG A 244 -14.39 -6.62 -25.04
N PHE A 245 -15.50 -6.65 -24.31
CA PHE A 245 -16.68 -7.48 -24.64
C PHE A 245 -17.96 -6.71 -24.97
N ARG A 246 -18.10 -5.44 -24.56
CA ARG A 246 -19.36 -4.69 -24.70
C ARG A 246 -19.22 -3.36 -25.45
N GLU A 247 -18.02 -3.03 -25.93
CA GLU A 247 -17.63 -1.88 -26.79
C GLU A 247 -18.00 -0.47 -26.31
N LYS A 248 -18.73 -0.33 -25.19
CA LYS A 248 -19.11 0.96 -24.59
C LYS A 248 -18.28 1.23 -23.34
N THR A 249 -17.05 1.72 -23.54
CA THR A 249 -16.18 2.22 -22.47
C THR A 249 -15.56 3.54 -22.89
N ASN A 250 -15.41 4.45 -21.93
CA ASN A 250 -14.60 5.64 -22.14
C ASN A 250 -13.12 5.28 -22.02
N LEU A 251 -12.39 5.32 -23.15
CA LEU A 251 -10.99 4.92 -23.23
C LEU A 251 -10.08 5.81 -22.37
N PHE A 252 -10.43 7.08 -22.18
CA PHE A 252 -9.67 8.00 -21.35
C PHE A 252 -9.70 7.56 -19.89
N LEU A 253 -10.86 7.14 -19.39
CA LEU A 253 -10.96 6.61 -18.02
C LEU A 253 -10.20 5.30 -17.86
N LEU A 254 -10.19 4.44 -18.88
CA LEU A 254 -9.41 3.22 -18.85
C LEU A 254 -7.90 3.52 -18.81
N ALA A 255 -7.42 4.45 -19.65
CA ALA A 255 -6.04 4.92 -19.64
C ALA A 255 -5.66 5.54 -18.28
N LEU A 256 -6.52 6.39 -17.74
CA LEU A 256 -6.32 7.09 -16.47
C LEU A 256 -6.20 6.11 -15.29
N LEU A 257 -7.15 5.18 -15.15
CA LEU A 257 -7.15 4.22 -14.04
C LEU A 257 -6.00 3.20 -14.16
N LEU A 258 -5.64 2.79 -15.39
CA LEU A 258 -4.46 1.97 -15.61
C LEU A 258 -3.17 2.73 -15.24
N GLY A 259 -3.12 4.01 -15.58
CA GLY A 259 -2.03 4.92 -15.18
C GLY A 259 -1.94 5.09 -13.66
N PHE A 260 -3.08 5.21 -12.95
CA PHE A 260 -3.11 5.25 -11.48
C PHE A 260 -2.66 3.93 -10.85
N ALA A 261 -3.02 2.78 -11.44
CA ALA A 261 -2.53 1.49 -10.97
C ALA A 261 -0.99 1.40 -11.08
N LEU A 262 -0.42 1.80 -12.22
CA LEU A 262 1.03 1.89 -12.43
C LEU A 262 1.68 2.90 -11.49
N SER A 263 1.04 4.04 -11.26
CA SER A 263 1.53 5.11 -10.38
C SER A 263 1.48 4.74 -8.90
N THR A 264 0.75 3.67 -8.55
CA THR A 264 0.72 3.14 -7.18
C THR A 264 1.89 2.18 -6.95
N LYS A 265 2.23 1.36 -7.95
CA LYS A 265 3.34 0.40 -7.85
C LYS A 265 3.82 0.01 -9.25
N LEU A 266 5.10 0.23 -9.52
CA LEU A 266 5.69 -0.01 -10.85
C LEU A 266 5.52 -1.46 -11.33
N TRP A 267 5.54 -2.43 -10.42
CA TRP A 267 5.40 -3.87 -10.73
C TRP A 267 4.08 -4.26 -11.39
N ILE A 268 3.08 -3.37 -11.40
CA ILE A 268 1.83 -3.55 -12.16
C ILE A 268 2.06 -3.49 -13.68
N ILE A 269 3.28 -3.18 -14.14
CA ILE A 269 3.67 -3.32 -15.54
C ILE A 269 3.41 -4.73 -16.11
N GLY A 270 3.51 -5.80 -15.29
CA GLY A 270 3.12 -7.15 -15.72
C GLY A 270 1.64 -7.25 -16.10
N PHE A 271 0.75 -6.65 -15.30
CA PHE A 271 -0.68 -6.58 -15.59
C PHE A 271 -0.95 -5.74 -16.85
N TRP A 272 -0.26 -4.61 -16.99
CA TRP A 272 -0.32 -3.76 -18.18
C TRP A 272 0.05 -4.53 -19.46
N LEU A 273 1.15 -5.29 -19.44
CA LEU A 273 1.62 -6.09 -20.58
C LEU A 273 0.61 -7.18 -20.97
N VAL A 274 0.02 -7.86 -19.99
CA VAL A 274 -0.99 -8.89 -20.26
C VAL A 274 -2.24 -8.30 -20.89
N LEU A 275 -2.71 -7.13 -20.42
CA LEU A 275 -3.84 -6.44 -21.05
C LEU A 275 -3.49 -5.97 -22.48
N LEU A 276 -2.27 -5.51 -22.72
CA LEU A 276 -1.81 -5.11 -24.06
C LEU A 276 -1.83 -6.31 -25.03
N VAL A 277 -1.25 -7.44 -24.61
CA VAL A 277 -1.23 -8.65 -25.42
C VAL A 277 -2.66 -9.17 -25.66
N ASP A 278 -3.52 -9.21 -24.63
CA ASP A 278 -4.92 -9.61 -24.81
C ASP A 278 -5.66 -8.69 -25.78
N ALA A 279 -5.42 -7.37 -25.72
CA ALA A 279 -6.03 -6.41 -26.63
C ALA A 279 -5.62 -6.62 -28.10
N LEU A 280 -4.35 -6.96 -28.33
CA LEU A 280 -3.81 -7.29 -29.65
C LEU A 280 -4.39 -8.63 -30.16
N VAL A 281 -4.42 -9.66 -29.32
CA VAL A 281 -5.03 -10.97 -29.65
C VAL A 281 -6.53 -10.83 -29.92
N ALA A 282 -7.20 -9.94 -29.19
CA ALA A 282 -8.60 -9.57 -29.39
C ALA A 282 -8.85 -8.74 -30.64
N LYS A 283 -7.80 -8.37 -31.40
CA LYS A 283 -7.84 -7.54 -32.60
C LYS A 283 -8.58 -6.22 -32.37
N LYS A 284 -8.36 -5.60 -31.21
CA LYS A 284 -8.88 -4.25 -30.94
C LYS A 284 -8.19 -3.24 -31.85
N LYS A 285 -8.87 -2.12 -32.13
CA LYS A 285 -8.34 -1.11 -33.05
C LYS A 285 -7.03 -0.56 -32.50
N ILE A 286 -5.98 -0.54 -33.31
CA ILE A 286 -4.63 -0.12 -32.89
C ILE A 286 -4.63 1.30 -32.31
N LYS A 287 -5.44 2.23 -32.85
CA LYS A 287 -5.59 3.58 -32.31
C LYS A 287 -6.11 3.59 -30.87
N GLU A 288 -7.04 2.71 -30.53
CA GLU A 288 -7.60 2.59 -29.17
C GLU A 288 -6.57 1.97 -28.23
N ILE A 289 -5.84 0.95 -28.68
CA ILE A 289 -4.72 0.33 -27.95
C ILE A 289 -3.68 1.40 -27.63
N LEU A 290 -3.14 2.09 -28.64
CA LEU A 290 -2.15 3.14 -28.43
C LEU A 290 -2.66 4.23 -27.49
N PHE A 291 -3.91 4.66 -27.63
CA PHE A 291 -4.49 5.66 -26.74
C PHE A 291 -4.53 5.19 -25.28
N ILE A 292 -4.97 3.96 -25.00
CA ILE A 292 -5.02 3.43 -23.62
C ILE A 292 -3.61 3.28 -23.05
N PHE A 293 -2.73 2.61 -23.77
CA PHE A 293 -1.46 2.15 -23.23
C PHE A 293 -0.43 3.29 -23.19
N CYS A 294 -0.31 4.12 -24.22
CA CYS A 294 0.50 5.33 -24.17
C CYS A 294 -0.11 6.36 -23.19
N GLY A 295 -1.44 6.50 -23.15
CA GLY A 295 -2.12 7.38 -22.21
C GLY A 295 -1.84 7.00 -20.75
N SER A 296 -1.90 5.71 -20.41
CA SER A 296 -1.56 5.24 -19.06
C SER A 296 -0.09 5.47 -18.70
N PHE A 297 0.82 5.38 -19.69
CA PHE A 297 2.23 5.67 -19.49
C PHE A 297 2.49 7.16 -19.25
N LEU A 298 1.75 8.06 -19.92
CA LEU A 298 1.82 9.50 -19.66
C LEU A 298 1.41 9.86 -18.24
N ILE A 299 0.46 9.14 -17.65
CA ILE A 299 0.06 9.33 -16.24
C ILE A 299 1.15 8.84 -15.27
N LEU A 300 1.86 7.76 -15.63
CA LEU A 300 3.01 7.25 -14.87
C LEU A 300 4.24 8.16 -14.99
N MET A 301 4.37 8.89 -16.10
CA MET A 301 5.56 9.64 -16.49
C MET A 301 6.13 10.58 -15.42
N PRO A 302 5.35 11.35 -14.63
CA PRO A 302 5.92 12.22 -13.60
C PRO A 302 6.82 11.48 -12.61
N TRP A 303 6.41 10.27 -12.20
CA TRP A 303 7.19 9.42 -11.30
C TRP A 303 8.47 8.92 -11.97
N LEU A 304 8.41 8.51 -13.24
CA LEU A 304 9.61 8.03 -13.96
C LEU A 304 10.62 9.15 -14.21
N LEU A 305 10.14 10.37 -14.48
CA LEU A 305 10.99 11.55 -14.64
C LEU A 305 11.68 11.91 -13.33
N GLU A 306 10.97 11.82 -12.21
CA GLU A 306 11.56 11.97 -10.88
C GLU A 306 12.62 10.89 -10.63
N SER A 307 12.30 9.61 -10.89
CA SER A 307 13.28 8.53 -10.74
C SER A 307 14.53 8.76 -11.59
N PHE A 308 14.34 9.20 -12.84
CA PHE A 308 15.43 9.51 -13.75
C PHE A 308 16.27 10.71 -13.29
N TYR A 309 15.63 11.78 -12.84
CA TYR A 309 16.32 12.96 -12.32
C TYR A 309 17.24 12.61 -11.15
N TRP A 310 16.77 11.77 -10.23
CA TRP A 310 17.50 11.43 -9.01
C TRP A 310 18.52 10.30 -9.18
N THR A 311 18.26 9.32 -10.04
CA THR A 311 19.09 8.10 -10.13
C THR A 311 19.75 7.89 -11.50
N GLY A 312 19.41 8.70 -12.50
CA GLY A 312 19.75 8.43 -13.90
C GLY A 312 18.97 7.25 -14.50
N ASN A 313 18.03 6.65 -13.75
CA ASN A 313 17.27 5.46 -14.15
C ASN A 313 15.76 5.68 -13.95
N PRO A 314 14.95 5.69 -15.03
CA PRO A 314 13.51 5.94 -14.92
C PRO A 314 12.73 4.77 -14.29
N ILE A 315 13.31 3.56 -14.25
CA ILE A 315 12.68 2.34 -13.74
C ILE A 315 13.44 1.77 -12.54
N PHE A 316 14.12 2.64 -11.79
CA PHE A 316 14.84 2.27 -10.57
C PHE A 316 13.96 1.40 -9.63
N PRO A 317 14.49 0.33 -9.01
CA PRO A 317 15.89 -0.13 -9.00
C PRO A 317 16.27 -1.14 -10.09
N LEU A 318 15.46 -1.33 -11.14
CA LEU A 318 15.80 -2.29 -12.20
C LEU A 318 17.06 -1.83 -12.97
N PHE A 319 18.05 -2.70 -13.15
CA PHE A 319 19.27 -2.43 -13.92
C PHE A 319 20.18 -1.33 -13.33
N SER A 320 20.12 -1.09 -12.03
CA SER A 320 20.88 0.00 -11.38
C SER A 320 22.33 -0.33 -11.00
N GLY A 321 22.84 -1.55 -11.22
CA GLY A 321 24.23 -1.94 -10.88
C GLY A 321 24.52 -2.00 -9.37
N GLY A 322 25.54 -2.78 -8.97
CA GLY A 322 26.08 -2.83 -7.59
C GLY A 322 25.33 -3.74 -6.60
N ASP A 323 25.93 -3.99 -5.43
CA ASP A 323 25.38 -4.90 -4.39
C ASP A 323 24.04 -4.42 -3.82
N GLN A 324 23.78 -3.11 -3.85
CA GLN A 324 22.53 -2.51 -3.36
C GLN A 324 21.34 -2.82 -4.28
N SER A 325 21.56 -3.06 -5.59
CA SER A 325 20.47 -3.41 -6.50
C SER A 325 19.80 -4.71 -6.07
N GLY A 326 20.57 -5.70 -5.58
CA GLY A 326 20.03 -6.98 -5.10
C GLY A 326 19.17 -6.86 -3.84
N PHE A 327 19.50 -5.95 -2.93
CA PHE A 327 18.70 -5.70 -1.71
C PHE A 327 17.36 -5.03 -2.03
N LEU A 328 17.37 -4.08 -2.98
CA LEU A 328 16.20 -3.34 -3.43
C LEU A 328 15.37 -4.10 -4.48
N GLY A 329 15.69 -5.37 -4.79
CA GLY A 329 14.96 -6.13 -5.81
C GLY A 329 15.20 -5.66 -7.25
N GLY A 330 16.31 -5.00 -7.51
CA GLY A 330 16.88 -4.83 -8.83
C GLY A 330 17.66 -6.07 -9.29
N ALA A 331 17.87 -6.16 -10.60
CA ALA A 331 18.83 -7.07 -11.21
C ALA A 331 19.78 -6.22 -12.06
N ASN A 332 21.07 -6.57 -12.15
CA ASN A 332 22.01 -5.76 -12.92
C ASN A 332 21.82 -5.97 -14.43
N THR A 333 21.31 -7.14 -14.83
CA THR A 333 21.03 -7.46 -16.23
C THR A 333 19.70 -8.20 -16.38
N ILE A 334 19.16 -8.23 -17.60
CA ILE A 334 17.96 -9.02 -17.92
C ILE A 334 18.20 -10.52 -17.71
N TRP A 335 19.43 -11.00 -17.96
CA TRP A 335 19.78 -12.40 -17.73
C TRP A 335 19.88 -12.73 -16.26
N GLU A 336 20.48 -11.87 -15.44
CA GLU A 336 20.44 -12.02 -13.99
C GLU A 336 19.02 -12.01 -13.46
N TRP A 337 18.17 -11.12 -13.99
CA TRP A 337 16.76 -11.08 -13.65
C TRP A 337 16.12 -12.44 -13.96
N LEU A 338 16.16 -12.88 -15.21
CA LEU A 338 15.58 -14.16 -15.65
C LEU A 338 16.18 -15.39 -14.97
N LEU A 339 17.47 -15.41 -14.64
CA LEU A 339 18.15 -16.59 -14.08
C LEU A 339 18.09 -16.67 -12.54
N LYS A 340 18.21 -15.54 -11.81
CA LYS A 340 17.95 -15.51 -10.34
C LYS A 340 16.47 -15.85 -10.03
N ILE A 341 15.58 -15.67 -11.00
CA ILE A 341 14.13 -15.91 -10.89
C ILE A 341 13.77 -17.38 -10.60
N TYR A 342 14.51 -18.39 -11.08
CA TYR A 342 13.91 -19.73 -11.17
C TYR A 342 13.91 -20.62 -9.90
N TRP A 343 14.87 -20.53 -8.95
CA TRP A 343 15.00 -21.64 -7.98
C TRP A 343 15.21 -21.29 -6.50
N VAL A 344 15.98 -20.26 -6.14
CA VAL A 344 16.46 -20.12 -4.74
C VAL A 344 15.38 -19.60 -3.77
N LYS A 345 14.42 -18.79 -4.24
CA LYS A 345 13.34 -18.24 -3.38
C LYS A 345 11.95 -18.74 -3.73
N LEU A 346 11.77 -19.50 -4.81
CA LEU A 346 10.43 -19.97 -5.21
C LEU A 346 9.82 -20.89 -4.15
N ILE A 347 10.60 -21.79 -3.54
CA ILE A 347 10.10 -22.76 -2.56
C ILE A 347 9.62 -22.09 -1.26
N PRO A 348 10.42 -21.24 -0.58
CA PRO A 348 9.95 -20.51 0.60
C PRO A 348 8.76 -19.60 0.29
N THR A 349 8.80 -18.90 -0.85
CA THR A 349 7.66 -18.07 -1.25
C THR A 349 6.44 -18.92 -1.57
N LEU A 350 6.56 -20.11 -2.12
CA LEU A 350 5.43 -21.02 -2.32
C LEU A 350 4.82 -21.46 -0.99
N GLU A 351 5.63 -21.67 0.06
CA GLU A 351 5.13 -21.98 1.40
C GLU A 351 4.33 -20.82 1.99
N ASP A 352 4.89 -19.60 1.99
CA ASP A 352 4.19 -18.39 2.43
C ASP A 352 2.91 -18.14 1.62
N VAL A 353 3.00 -18.37 0.32
CA VAL A 353 1.87 -18.22 -0.58
C VAL A 353 0.82 -19.28 -0.24
N MET A 354 1.16 -20.56 -0.09
CA MET A 354 0.24 -21.65 0.29
C MET A 354 -0.44 -21.43 1.64
N THR A 355 0.24 -20.80 2.59
CA THR A 355 -0.27 -20.54 3.95
C THR A 355 -1.13 -19.26 4.02
N HIS A 356 -0.74 -18.18 3.33
CA HIS A 356 -1.34 -16.86 3.50
C HIS A 356 -2.20 -16.38 2.32
N SER A 357 -1.88 -16.82 1.10
CA SER A 357 -2.42 -16.25 -0.15
C SER A 357 -3.14 -17.25 -1.06
N LEU A 358 -2.92 -18.55 -0.90
CA LEU A 358 -3.38 -19.65 -1.75
C LEU A 358 -4.47 -20.59 -1.21
N PRO A 359 -5.06 -20.45 0.01
CA PRO A 359 -6.14 -21.34 0.41
C PRO A 359 -7.33 -21.41 -0.57
N TRP A 360 -7.57 -20.37 -1.39
CA TRP A 360 -8.58 -20.42 -2.47
C TRP A 360 -8.20 -21.35 -3.64
N LEU A 361 -6.95 -21.81 -3.76
CA LEU A 361 -6.59 -22.88 -4.71
C LEU A 361 -7.09 -24.26 -4.29
N LEU A 362 -7.60 -24.43 -3.07
CA LEU A 362 -8.46 -25.58 -2.76
C LEU A 362 -9.70 -25.60 -3.66
N LEU A 363 -10.00 -24.49 -4.35
CA LEU A 363 -11.02 -24.36 -5.37
C LEU A 363 -10.47 -24.59 -6.80
N LEU A 364 -9.16 -24.79 -7.00
CA LEU A 364 -8.57 -25.13 -8.31
C LEU A 364 -9.09 -26.44 -8.91
N PRO A 365 -9.35 -27.52 -8.14
CA PRO A 365 -10.00 -28.70 -8.69
C PRO A 365 -11.35 -28.38 -9.33
N LEU A 366 -12.02 -27.30 -8.89
CA LEU A 366 -13.25 -26.83 -9.52
C LEU A 366 -13.00 -26.28 -10.93
N LEU A 367 -11.79 -25.84 -11.27
CA LEU A 367 -11.43 -25.41 -12.62
C LEU A 367 -11.52 -26.54 -13.65
N ILE A 368 -11.44 -27.80 -13.23
CA ILE A 368 -11.66 -28.96 -14.13
C ILE A 368 -13.12 -28.96 -14.64
N PHE A 369 -14.08 -28.47 -13.85
CA PHE A 369 -15.46 -28.32 -14.30
C PHE A 369 -15.63 -27.23 -15.37
N THR A 370 -14.72 -26.25 -15.43
CA THR A 370 -14.69 -25.26 -16.52
C THR A 370 -14.49 -25.93 -17.88
N LEU A 371 -13.68 -26.99 -17.92
CA LEU A 371 -13.38 -27.74 -19.15
C LEU A 371 -14.59 -28.54 -19.64
N ARG A 372 -15.55 -28.86 -18.76
CA ARG A 372 -16.81 -29.55 -19.12
C ARG A 372 -17.89 -28.61 -19.67
N HIS A 373 -17.88 -27.34 -19.28
CA HIS A 373 -18.87 -26.34 -19.70
C HIS A 373 -18.19 -25.03 -20.11
N GLN A 374 -17.50 -25.10 -21.25
CA GLN A 374 -16.64 -24.04 -21.76
C GLN A 374 -17.46 -22.90 -22.37
N THR A 375 -17.37 -21.71 -21.77
CA THR A 375 -17.77 -20.47 -22.44
C THR A 375 -16.51 -19.68 -22.78
N LYS A 376 -16.57 -18.87 -23.86
CA LYS A 376 -15.44 -18.01 -24.27
C LYS A 376 -14.93 -17.13 -23.13
N ILE A 377 -15.84 -16.61 -22.29
CA ILE A 377 -15.51 -15.78 -21.14
C ILE A 377 -14.75 -16.58 -20.07
N LYS A 378 -15.18 -17.81 -19.76
CA LYS A 378 -14.52 -18.64 -18.74
C LYS A 378 -13.11 -19.07 -19.16
N LEU A 379 -12.95 -19.48 -20.42
CA LEU A 379 -11.63 -19.80 -20.98
C LEU A 379 -10.74 -18.55 -20.97
N TRP A 380 -11.26 -17.39 -21.36
CA TRP A 380 -10.53 -16.13 -21.28
C TRP A 380 -10.08 -15.79 -19.86
N LEU A 381 -10.97 -15.88 -18.86
CA LEU A 381 -10.62 -15.65 -17.44
C LEU A 381 -9.55 -16.62 -16.94
N LEU A 382 -9.62 -17.89 -17.36
CA LEU A 382 -8.62 -18.89 -17.02
C LEU A 382 -7.25 -18.53 -17.63
N THR A 383 -7.22 -18.28 -18.95
CA THR A 383 -5.99 -17.95 -19.67
C THR A 383 -5.35 -16.68 -19.12
N ILE A 384 -6.11 -15.59 -19.00
CA ILE A 384 -5.57 -14.32 -18.52
C ILE A 384 -5.13 -14.43 -17.05
N GLY A 385 -5.90 -15.14 -16.22
CA GLY A 385 -5.56 -15.36 -14.82
C GLY A 385 -4.27 -16.16 -14.64
N LEU A 386 -4.07 -17.24 -15.42
CA LEU A 386 -2.83 -18.03 -15.38
C LEU A 386 -1.62 -17.20 -15.84
N ILE A 387 -1.76 -16.43 -16.92
CA ILE A 387 -0.66 -15.56 -17.37
C ILE A 387 -0.33 -14.49 -16.33
N LEU A 388 -1.32 -13.90 -15.66
CA LEU A 388 -1.08 -12.93 -14.59
C LEU A 388 -0.37 -13.54 -13.37
N ILE A 389 -0.68 -14.79 -12.99
CA ILE A 389 0.08 -15.50 -11.96
C ILE A 389 1.54 -15.72 -12.40
N LEU A 390 1.76 -16.09 -13.67
CA LEU A 390 3.11 -16.23 -14.22
C LEU A 390 3.86 -14.88 -14.24
N MET A 391 3.17 -13.77 -14.50
CA MET A 391 3.75 -12.43 -14.42
C MET A 391 4.14 -12.04 -12.98
N TRP A 392 3.35 -12.46 -11.97
CA TRP A 392 3.75 -12.28 -10.58
C TRP A 392 5.03 -13.07 -10.25
N ALA A 393 5.18 -14.28 -10.80
CA ALA A 393 6.35 -15.13 -10.55
C ALA A 393 7.67 -14.54 -11.08
N VAL A 394 7.63 -13.58 -12.01
CA VAL A 394 8.81 -12.89 -12.55
C VAL A 394 9.12 -11.55 -11.87
N ILE A 395 8.31 -11.13 -10.88
CA ILE A 395 8.63 -9.94 -10.08
C ILE A 395 9.89 -10.24 -9.25
N PRO A 396 10.94 -9.37 -9.25
CA PRO A 396 12.18 -9.65 -8.53
C PRO A 396 12.00 -9.83 -7.02
N TRP A 397 11.20 -8.96 -6.39
CA TRP A 397 10.85 -9.02 -4.97
C TRP A 397 9.51 -9.74 -4.84
N ARG A 398 9.58 -11.05 -4.57
CA ARG A 398 8.42 -11.92 -4.50
C ARG A 398 7.89 -11.94 -3.08
N ASP A 399 6.71 -11.39 -2.94
CA ASP A 399 5.92 -11.39 -1.73
C ASP A 399 4.51 -11.88 -2.08
N ASP A 400 3.91 -12.65 -1.20
CA ASP A 400 2.61 -13.28 -1.42
C ASP A 400 1.49 -12.24 -1.55
N ARG A 401 1.64 -11.07 -0.89
CA ARG A 401 0.74 -9.91 -1.00
C ARG A 401 0.61 -9.42 -2.44
N PHE A 402 1.69 -9.53 -3.23
CA PHE A 402 1.69 -9.02 -4.60
C PHE A 402 0.91 -9.92 -5.54
N LEU A 403 0.55 -11.14 -5.16
CA LEU A 403 -0.23 -12.08 -5.97
C LEU A 403 -1.72 -11.71 -6.03
N VAL A 404 -2.25 -11.11 -4.96
CA VAL A 404 -3.68 -10.78 -4.82
C VAL A 404 -4.23 -9.94 -5.99
N PRO A 405 -3.59 -8.85 -6.45
CA PRO A 405 -4.11 -8.10 -7.61
C PRO A 405 -4.15 -8.93 -8.90
N PHE A 406 -3.25 -9.92 -9.05
CA PHE A 406 -3.17 -10.78 -10.24
C PHE A 406 -4.17 -11.95 -10.22
N SER A 407 -4.70 -12.33 -9.06
CA SER A 407 -5.62 -13.47 -8.90
C SER A 407 -7.08 -13.16 -9.24
N MET A 408 -7.43 -11.88 -9.45
CA MET A 408 -8.79 -11.40 -9.66
C MET A 408 -9.59 -12.16 -10.76
N PRO A 409 -9.04 -12.43 -11.97
CA PRO A 409 -9.80 -13.16 -12.99
C PRO A 409 -10.17 -14.58 -12.55
N LEU A 410 -9.30 -15.24 -11.80
CA LEU A 410 -9.53 -16.58 -11.27
C LEU A 410 -10.53 -16.59 -10.13
N ILE A 411 -10.51 -15.58 -9.25
CA ILE A 411 -11.54 -15.39 -8.22
C ILE A 411 -12.93 -15.30 -8.86
N ILE A 412 -13.06 -14.52 -9.94
CA ILE A 412 -14.34 -14.37 -10.68
C ILE A 412 -14.74 -15.69 -11.35
N LEU A 413 -13.77 -16.40 -11.95
CA LEU A 413 -14.02 -17.69 -12.59
C LEU A 413 -14.51 -18.75 -11.59
N VAL A 414 -13.81 -18.89 -10.46
CA VAL A 414 -14.18 -19.81 -9.38
C VAL A 414 -15.57 -19.50 -8.85
N ALA A 415 -15.88 -18.22 -8.62
CA ALA A 415 -17.21 -17.79 -8.20
C ALA A 415 -18.31 -18.18 -9.20
N ALA A 416 -18.03 -18.07 -10.51
CA ALA A 416 -18.96 -18.46 -11.56
C ALA A 416 -19.19 -19.99 -11.59
N ILE A 417 -18.16 -20.77 -11.28
CA ILE A 417 -18.26 -22.24 -11.20
C ILE A 417 -19.09 -22.66 -9.98
N ILE A 418 -18.83 -22.07 -8.81
CA ILE A 418 -19.61 -22.32 -7.58
C ILE A 418 -21.09 -22.01 -7.82
N GLU A 419 -21.38 -20.85 -8.43
CA GLU A 419 -22.77 -20.47 -8.76
C GLU A 419 -23.44 -21.49 -9.70
N GLN A 420 -22.72 -21.92 -10.74
CA GLN A 420 -23.25 -22.87 -11.71
C GLN A 420 -23.52 -24.25 -11.10
N ILE A 421 -22.63 -24.75 -10.24
CA ILE A 421 -22.81 -26.03 -9.54
C ILE A 421 -24.04 -25.95 -8.63
N THR A 422 -24.18 -24.83 -7.92
CA THR A 422 -25.32 -24.58 -7.01
C THR A 422 -26.66 -24.57 -7.74
N ALA A 423 -26.68 -24.06 -8.97
CA ALA A 423 -27.91 -24.00 -9.77
C ALA A 423 -28.35 -25.36 -10.33
N LYS A 424 -27.45 -26.36 -10.44
CA LYS A 424 -27.70 -27.59 -11.21
C LYS A 424 -27.71 -28.90 -10.41
N ASN A 425 -27.08 -28.96 -9.22
CA ASN A 425 -26.80 -30.24 -8.57
C ASN A 425 -27.47 -30.37 -7.18
N LYS A 426 -28.03 -31.55 -6.86
CA LYS A 426 -28.56 -31.89 -5.54
C LYS A 426 -27.47 -31.94 -4.44
N PHE A 427 -26.20 -32.11 -4.82
CA PHE A 427 -25.04 -32.09 -3.91
C PHE A 427 -24.35 -30.72 -3.79
N TYR A 428 -25.07 -29.61 -4.06
CA TYR A 428 -24.51 -28.26 -4.07
C TYR A 428 -23.78 -27.88 -2.76
N LEU A 429 -24.19 -28.44 -1.62
CA LEU A 429 -23.54 -28.23 -0.32
C LEU A 429 -22.05 -28.62 -0.32
N LEU A 430 -21.66 -29.65 -1.09
CA LEU A 430 -20.25 -30.08 -1.19
C LEU A 430 -19.37 -29.02 -1.87
N SER A 431 -19.92 -28.24 -2.80
CA SER A 431 -19.18 -27.16 -3.46
C SER A 431 -18.87 -25.96 -2.55
N PHE A 432 -19.58 -25.85 -1.42
CA PHE A 432 -19.35 -24.83 -0.41
C PHE A 432 -18.39 -25.25 0.69
N ILE A 433 -18.08 -26.54 0.86
CA ILE A 433 -17.20 -27.00 1.95
C ILE A 433 -15.86 -26.26 1.96
N PRO A 434 -15.13 -26.14 0.83
CA PRO A 434 -13.87 -25.41 0.86
C PRO A 434 -14.07 -23.92 1.12
N LEU A 435 -15.13 -23.31 0.58
CA LEU A 435 -15.46 -21.90 0.83
C LEU A 435 -15.80 -21.64 2.30
N ILE A 436 -16.54 -22.55 2.95
CA ILE A 436 -16.85 -22.49 4.39
C ILE A 436 -15.56 -22.62 5.20
N GLY A 437 -14.68 -23.56 4.83
CA GLY A 437 -13.36 -23.69 5.45
C GLY A 437 -12.55 -22.39 5.39
N LEU A 438 -12.55 -21.71 4.23
CA LEU A 438 -11.90 -20.41 4.06
C LEU A 438 -12.52 -19.31 4.92
N ILE A 439 -13.86 -19.26 5.00
CA ILE A 439 -14.57 -18.31 5.85
C ILE A 439 -14.19 -18.52 7.31
N ILE A 440 -14.24 -19.76 7.79
CA ILE A 440 -13.90 -20.10 9.19
C ILE A 440 -12.44 -19.74 9.47
N PHE A 441 -11.52 -20.14 8.60
CA PHE A 441 -10.10 -19.82 8.76
C PHE A 441 -9.87 -18.31 8.82
N GLN A 442 -10.50 -17.55 7.93
CA GLN A 442 -10.39 -16.09 7.93
C GLN A 442 -10.97 -15.47 9.20
N LEU A 443 -12.15 -15.91 9.64
CA LEU A 443 -12.77 -15.39 10.86
C LEU A 443 -11.90 -15.68 12.09
N ILE A 444 -11.28 -16.85 12.19
CA ILE A 444 -10.33 -17.18 13.26
C ILE A 444 -9.09 -16.28 13.19
N ALA A 445 -8.51 -16.12 11.99
CA ALA A 445 -7.33 -15.28 11.77
C ALA A 445 -7.60 -13.80 12.11
N LEU A 446 -8.80 -13.30 11.81
CA LEU A 446 -9.21 -11.95 12.17
C LEU A 446 -9.53 -11.82 13.64
N ALA A 447 -10.26 -12.77 14.23
CA ALA A 447 -10.64 -12.74 15.64
C ALA A 447 -9.41 -12.77 16.58
N SER A 448 -8.38 -13.55 16.25
CA SER A 448 -7.14 -13.58 17.04
C SER A 448 -6.43 -12.23 17.05
N ARG A 449 -6.43 -11.51 15.93
CA ARG A 449 -5.88 -10.15 15.80
C ARG A 449 -6.76 -9.13 16.50
N SER A 450 -8.08 -9.24 16.34
CA SER A 450 -9.06 -8.39 17.03
C SER A 450 -8.91 -8.50 18.54
N ALA A 451 -8.69 -9.70 19.09
CA ALA A 451 -8.46 -9.86 20.52
C ALA A 451 -7.23 -9.09 21.01
N MET A 452 -6.12 -9.12 20.25
CA MET A 452 -4.91 -8.36 20.57
C MET A 452 -5.12 -6.84 20.49
N TYR A 453 -5.84 -6.35 19.49
CA TYR A 453 -6.06 -4.91 19.28
C TYR A 453 -7.20 -4.34 20.13
N TYR A 454 -8.16 -5.16 20.53
CA TYR A 454 -9.31 -4.72 21.31
C TYR A 454 -8.89 -4.13 22.66
N SER A 455 -7.86 -4.69 23.31
CA SER A 455 -7.39 -4.20 24.61
C SER A 455 -6.92 -2.74 24.55
N VAL A 456 -6.20 -2.35 23.49
CA VAL A 456 -5.74 -0.97 23.31
C VAL A 456 -6.87 -0.05 22.84
N ILE A 457 -7.75 -0.53 21.94
CA ILE A 457 -8.88 0.27 21.42
C ILE A 457 -9.91 0.58 22.52
N SER A 458 -10.18 -0.38 23.41
CA SER A 458 -11.12 -0.23 24.53
C SER A 458 -10.51 0.47 25.75
N ASN A 459 -9.26 0.95 25.66
CA ASN A 459 -8.47 1.52 26.76
C ASN A 459 -8.28 0.57 27.96
N GLN A 460 -8.39 -0.76 27.78
CA GLN A 460 -8.02 -1.75 28.81
C GLN A 460 -6.51 -1.78 29.03
N THR A 461 -5.73 -1.56 27.96
CA THR A 461 -4.28 -1.36 28.01
C THR A 461 -3.99 0.06 27.57
N ALA A 462 -3.13 0.79 28.30
CA ALA A 462 -2.73 2.11 27.87
C ALA A 462 -2.00 2.02 26.52
N LYS A 463 -2.25 2.98 25.62
CA LYS A 463 -1.60 3.03 24.30
C LYS A 463 -0.07 2.97 24.44
N ASN A 464 0.50 3.67 25.42
CA ASN A 464 1.94 3.68 25.64
C ASN A 464 2.48 2.29 26.00
N ASP A 465 1.80 1.55 26.88
CA ASP A 465 2.21 0.19 27.27
C ASP A 465 2.15 -0.76 26.07
N PHE A 466 1.07 -0.68 25.29
CA PHE A 466 0.93 -1.47 24.06
C PHE A 466 2.06 -1.16 23.07
N MET A 467 2.40 0.11 22.87
CA MET A 467 3.48 0.53 21.98
C MET A 467 4.86 0.13 22.51
N ALA A 468 5.08 0.23 23.83
CA ALA A 468 6.31 -0.22 24.46
C ALA A 468 6.52 -1.73 24.25
N GLU A 469 5.45 -2.52 24.39
CA GLU A 469 5.51 -3.97 24.21
C GLU A 469 5.68 -4.38 22.74
N LYS A 470 4.90 -3.78 21.82
CA LYS A 470 4.82 -4.25 20.42
C LYS A 470 5.78 -3.54 19.47
N VAL A 471 6.17 -2.30 19.77
CA VAL A 471 7.03 -1.48 18.89
C VAL A 471 8.40 -1.30 19.50
N ALA A 472 8.49 -0.89 20.77
CA ALA A 472 9.79 -0.55 21.36
C ALA A 472 10.71 -1.78 21.55
N LYS A 473 10.12 -2.94 21.89
CA LYS A 473 10.85 -4.23 21.97
C LYS A 473 11.22 -4.82 20.61
N ASN A 474 10.63 -4.34 19.52
CA ASN A 474 11.05 -4.76 18.18
C ASN A 474 12.46 -4.20 17.93
N ILE A 475 13.38 -5.05 17.48
CA ILE A 475 14.76 -4.66 17.19
C ILE A 475 14.83 -3.52 16.16
N TRP A 476 13.84 -3.44 15.26
CA TRP A 476 13.76 -2.41 14.22
C TRP A 476 12.95 -1.18 14.65
N GLY A 477 12.23 -1.22 15.77
CA GLY A 477 11.28 -0.18 16.15
C GLY A 477 11.92 0.99 16.89
N CYS A 478 11.86 2.19 16.31
CA CYS A 478 12.17 3.43 17.02
C CYS A 478 10.97 4.04 17.71
N TYR A 479 10.90 3.84 19.03
CA TYR A 479 9.82 4.37 19.86
C TYR A 479 10.37 4.98 21.15
N ASP A 480 10.15 6.29 21.30
CA ASP A 480 10.46 7.03 22.52
C ASP A 480 9.38 6.81 23.57
N ASN A 481 9.63 5.87 24.49
CA ASN A 481 8.65 5.50 25.50
C ASN A 481 8.43 6.67 26.50
N GLU A 482 7.17 7.10 26.62
CA GLU A 482 6.74 8.23 27.48
C GLU A 482 7.39 9.59 27.16
N GLY A 483 7.98 9.73 25.97
CA GLY A 483 8.62 10.98 25.55
C GLY A 483 9.88 11.33 26.34
N LYS A 484 10.62 10.33 26.85
CA LYS A 484 11.83 10.55 27.66
C LYS A 484 12.93 11.23 26.85
N ILE A 485 13.17 10.77 25.61
CA ILE A 485 14.15 11.38 24.70
C ILE A 485 13.65 12.76 24.24
N LYS A 486 12.37 12.87 23.89
CA LYS A 486 11.72 14.13 23.50
C LYS A 486 11.94 15.23 24.54
N LYS A 487 11.84 14.93 25.83
CA LYS A 487 12.08 15.89 26.94
C LYS A 487 13.54 16.37 27.02
N LEU A 488 14.50 15.55 26.58
CA LEU A 488 15.93 15.89 26.58
C LEU A 488 16.30 16.71 25.34
N VAL A 489 15.74 16.36 24.18
CA VAL A 489 16.11 16.95 22.88
C VAL A 489 15.42 18.30 22.64
N LEU A 490 14.12 18.41 22.90
CA LEU A 490 13.33 19.61 22.57
C LEU A 490 13.89 20.93 23.12
N PRO A 491 14.40 21.01 24.37
CA PRO A 491 14.92 22.26 24.93
C PRO A 491 16.09 22.86 24.13
N SER A 492 16.86 22.03 23.41
CA SER A 492 17.99 22.51 22.60
C SER A 492 17.56 23.34 21.38
N GLY A 493 16.33 23.14 20.89
CA GLY A 493 15.85 23.68 19.61
C GLY A 493 16.55 23.14 18.37
N LYS A 494 17.44 22.15 18.50
CA LYS A 494 18.27 21.60 17.42
C LYS A 494 17.85 20.17 17.04
N LYS A 495 18.44 19.67 15.96
CA LYS A 495 18.07 18.39 15.36
C LYS A 495 18.79 17.21 16.01
N THR A 496 18.14 16.06 15.98
CA THR A 496 18.74 14.76 16.31
C THR A 496 19.04 13.97 15.04
N LEU A 497 20.26 13.46 14.93
CA LEU A 497 20.61 12.50 13.87
C LEU A 497 20.25 11.09 14.33
N VAL A 498 19.38 10.39 13.59
CA VAL A 498 18.80 9.11 14.03
C VAL A 498 19.34 7.94 13.21
N PHE A 499 19.94 6.97 13.91
CA PHE A 499 20.42 5.68 13.38
C PHE A 499 19.44 4.58 13.76
N CYS A 500 18.30 4.54 13.05
CA CYS A 500 17.23 3.62 13.38
C CYS A 500 16.28 3.42 12.21
N HIS A 501 15.62 2.26 12.17
CA HIS A 501 14.46 2.03 11.32
C HIS A 501 13.17 2.47 12.00
N ASN A 502 12.08 2.47 11.24
CA ASN A 502 10.71 2.61 11.75
C ASN A 502 10.49 3.87 12.60
N MET A 503 10.87 5.03 12.05
CA MET A 503 10.93 6.32 12.77
C MET A 503 9.57 7.03 12.90
N PHE A 504 8.48 6.45 12.40
CA PHE A 504 7.16 7.11 12.34
C PHE A 504 6.70 7.73 13.67
N TYR A 505 6.97 7.08 14.80
CA TYR A 505 6.52 7.53 16.11
C TYR A 505 7.49 8.48 16.84
N LEU A 506 8.62 8.86 16.24
CA LEU A 506 9.51 9.87 16.81
C LEU A 506 8.84 11.25 16.71
N ASP A 507 8.68 11.92 17.86
CA ASP A 507 7.89 13.15 17.99
C ASP A 507 8.77 14.34 18.43
N PHE A 508 9.93 14.47 17.77
CA PHE A 508 10.88 15.57 17.91
C PHE A 508 11.58 15.79 16.56
N PRO A 509 12.23 16.94 16.31
CA PRO A 509 12.97 17.18 15.06
C PRO A 509 14.11 16.18 14.88
N PHE A 510 14.09 15.42 13.79
CA PHE A 510 15.14 14.46 13.45
C PHE A 510 15.45 14.46 11.95
N ASP A 511 16.67 14.08 11.61
CA ASP A 511 17.04 13.67 10.26
C ASP A 511 17.48 12.19 10.28
N ASP A 512 17.12 11.45 9.24
CA ASP A 512 17.56 10.05 9.03
C ASP A 512 19.06 10.04 8.69
N SER A 513 19.87 9.32 9.48
CA SER A 513 21.31 9.28 9.28
C SER A 513 21.73 8.72 7.92
N PHE A 514 20.93 7.83 7.34
CA PHE A 514 21.23 7.21 6.05
C PHE A 514 21.01 8.15 4.86
N ASP A 515 20.32 9.26 5.10
CA ASP A 515 20.04 10.30 4.12
C ASP A 515 20.85 11.58 4.37
N ALA A 516 20.99 11.96 5.64
CA ALA A 516 21.68 13.19 6.03
C ALA A 516 23.20 13.11 5.84
N ILE A 517 23.81 11.94 6.04
CA ILE A 517 25.27 11.77 5.95
C ILE A 517 25.67 11.64 4.47
N PRO A 518 26.47 12.59 3.91
CA PRO A 518 26.93 12.51 2.54
C PRO A 518 27.79 11.28 2.30
N LYS A 519 27.70 10.71 1.11
CA LYS A 519 28.47 9.51 0.69
C LYS A 519 29.97 9.77 0.49
N THR A 520 30.46 10.96 0.78
CA THR A 520 31.89 11.25 0.71
C THR A 520 32.57 10.59 1.90
N SER A 521 33.63 9.82 1.65
CA SER A 521 34.49 9.32 2.74
C SER A 521 34.99 10.51 3.56
N TYR A 522 34.67 10.54 4.85
CA TYR A 522 35.30 11.49 5.76
C TYR A 522 36.79 11.14 5.81
N SER A 523 37.67 12.15 5.82
CA SER A 523 39.12 11.89 5.83
C SER A 523 39.61 11.51 7.24
N SER A 524 38.84 11.87 8.27
CA SER A 524 39.09 11.56 9.67
C SER A 524 37.80 11.57 10.50
N SER A 525 37.86 11.01 11.70
CA SER A 525 36.75 11.04 12.66
C SER A 525 36.41 12.46 13.14
N LYS A 526 37.38 13.39 13.11
CA LYS A 526 37.18 14.82 13.40
C LYS A 526 36.35 15.52 12.33
N ASP A 527 36.48 15.12 11.07
CA ASP A 527 35.69 15.69 9.98
C ASP A 527 34.21 15.33 10.12
N PHE A 528 33.90 14.13 10.62
CA PHE A 528 32.53 13.72 10.92
C PHE A 528 31.91 14.54 12.04
N VAL A 529 32.62 14.74 13.16
CA VAL A 529 32.13 15.59 14.26
C VAL A 529 31.95 17.05 13.80
N SER A 530 32.87 17.55 12.97
CA SER A 530 32.76 18.88 12.35
C SER A 530 31.51 18.98 11.45
N PHE A 531 31.22 17.93 10.69
CA PHE A 531 29.99 17.84 9.89
C PHE A 531 28.73 17.92 10.76
N LEU A 532 28.71 17.21 11.91
CA LEU A 532 27.56 17.23 12.82
C LEU A 532 27.27 18.64 13.32
N HIS A 533 28.31 19.35 13.77
CA HIS A 533 28.22 20.74 14.22
C HIS A 533 27.80 21.69 13.08
N GLN A 534 28.37 21.53 11.88
CA GLN A 534 28.01 22.34 10.71
C GLN A 534 26.54 22.19 10.27
N HIS A 535 25.95 21.01 10.48
CA HIS A 535 24.56 20.71 10.15
C HIS A 535 23.60 20.88 11.33
N ASN A 536 24.09 21.47 12.43
CA ASN A 536 23.28 21.83 13.60
C ASN A 536 22.64 20.63 14.30
N TYR A 537 23.36 19.50 14.37
CA TYR A 537 23.02 18.36 15.21
C TYR A 537 23.66 18.50 16.58
N ASP A 538 22.85 18.40 17.63
CA ASP A 538 23.34 18.33 19.02
C ASP A 538 23.23 16.93 19.61
N PHE A 539 22.43 16.07 18.99
CA PHE A 539 22.20 14.72 19.48
C PHE A 539 22.32 13.67 18.39
N VAL A 540 22.76 12.49 18.81
CA VAL A 540 22.73 11.27 18.00
C VAL A 540 21.95 10.19 18.75
N LEU A 541 20.99 9.56 18.06
CA LEU A 541 20.18 8.48 18.60
C LEU A 541 20.49 7.17 17.90
N PHE A 542 20.88 6.14 18.65
CA PHE A 542 21.13 4.79 18.14
C PHE A 542 20.07 3.79 18.62
N LYS A 543 19.76 2.81 17.77
CA LYS A 543 18.96 1.63 18.11
C LYS A 543 19.83 0.37 18.11
N LEU A 544 20.04 -0.21 19.28
CA LEU A 544 20.79 -1.45 19.49
C LEU A 544 19.87 -2.70 19.51
N PRO A 545 20.39 -3.87 19.13
CA PRO A 545 21.72 -4.15 18.60
C PRO A 545 21.84 -3.94 17.08
N VAL A 546 20.79 -3.41 16.43
CA VAL A 546 20.75 -3.25 14.97
C VAL A 546 21.88 -2.35 14.47
N TYR A 547 22.11 -1.24 15.16
CA TYR A 547 23.17 -0.29 14.86
C TYR A 547 24.09 -0.15 16.07
N PRO A 548 25.02 -1.10 16.30
CA PRO A 548 26.00 -0.95 17.36
C PRO A 548 26.86 0.27 17.10
N GLU A 549 27.36 0.88 18.17
CA GLU A 549 28.22 2.07 18.11
C GLU A 549 29.41 1.87 17.13
N GLY A 550 29.93 0.64 17.02
CA GLY A 550 30.97 0.28 16.06
C GLY A 550 30.55 0.20 14.57
N GLU A 551 29.26 0.10 14.24
CA GLU A 551 28.80 0.16 12.84
C GLU A 551 28.77 1.58 12.28
N LEU A 552 28.84 2.61 13.13
CA LEU A 552 29.04 3.99 12.68
C LEU A 552 30.27 4.11 11.78
N ALA A 553 31.37 3.43 12.15
CA ALA A 553 32.62 3.40 11.39
C ALA A 553 32.42 2.88 9.95
N LYS A 554 31.59 1.84 9.79
CA LYS A 554 31.25 1.29 8.47
C LYS A 554 30.41 2.27 7.66
N LEU A 555 29.45 2.94 8.30
CA LEU A 555 28.54 3.87 7.62
C LEU A 555 29.26 5.10 7.09
N ILE A 556 30.16 5.70 7.89
CA ILE A 556 30.91 6.90 7.52
C ILE A 556 32.22 6.59 6.77
N ASN A 557 32.53 5.30 6.59
CA ASN A 557 33.74 4.78 5.95
C ASN A 557 35.05 5.32 6.58
N VAL A 558 35.11 5.37 7.91
CA VAL A 558 36.28 5.81 8.68
C VAL A 558 36.53 4.89 9.86
N ASN A 559 37.80 4.55 10.08
CA ASN A 559 38.21 3.87 11.31
C ASN A 559 38.08 4.82 12.50
N LEU A 560 37.20 4.47 13.43
CA LEU A 560 37.01 5.22 14.66
C LEU A 560 38.05 4.77 15.70
N PRO A 561 38.82 5.70 16.31
CA PRO A 561 39.66 5.40 17.48
C PRO A 561 38.83 4.73 18.60
N GLU A 562 39.46 3.90 19.43
CA GLU A 562 38.76 3.21 20.54
C GLU A 562 38.07 4.19 21.51
N ASN A 563 38.67 5.37 21.72
CA ASN A 563 38.16 6.45 22.56
C ASN A 563 37.24 7.44 21.82
N PHE A 564 36.90 7.21 20.54
CA PHE A 564 36.14 8.17 19.75
C PHE A 564 34.80 8.56 20.38
N PHE A 565 34.03 7.57 20.86
CA PHE A 565 32.73 7.83 21.46
C PHE A 565 32.86 8.57 22.80
N SER A 566 33.81 8.18 23.66
CA SER A 566 34.01 8.85 24.95
C SER A 566 34.50 10.29 24.81
N ASP A 567 35.25 10.59 23.75
CA ASP A 567 35.88 11.90 23.55
C ASP A 567 34.93 12.92 22.91
N ASN A 568 33.92 12.46 22.15
CA ASN A 568 33.06 13.33 21.34
C ASN A 568 31.57 13.23 21.70
N PHE A 569 31.17 12.24 22.51
CA PHE A 569 29.77 12.00 22.81
C PHE A 569 29.55 11.72 24.30
N LYS A 570 28.49 12.33 24.86
CA LYS A 570 28.04 12.08 26.23
C LYS A 570 26.71 11.37 26.23
N LEU A 571 26.67 10.19 26.82
CA LEU A 571 25.43 9.41 26.95
C LEU A 571 24.45 10.13 27.89
N LEU A 572 23.27 10.48 27.37
CA LEU A 572 22.20 11.13 28.12
C LEU A 572 21.05 10.18 28.48
N TYR A 573 20.84 9.14 27.66
CA TYR A 573 19.77 8.16 27.87
C TYR A 573 20.23 6.77 27.43
N ASP A 574 20.03 5.78 28.30
CA ASP A 574 20.27 4.36 28.02
C ASP A 574 18.99 3.55 28.29
N GLY A 575 18.23 3.32 27.24
CA GLY A 575 16.98 2.58 27.30
C GLY A 575 17.21 1.09 27.16
N LYS A 576 17.57 0.40 28.25
CA LYS A 576 17.81 -1.06 28.24
C LYS A 576 16.64 -1.89 27.70
N GLU A 577 15.40 -1.42 27.89
CA GLU A 577 14.19 -2.15 27.47
C GLU A 577 13.82 -1.93 26.00
N ASN A 578 14.17 -0.77 25.42
CA ASN A 578 13.86 -0.43 24.04
C ASN A 578 15.10 -0.36 23.15
N GLY A 579 16.30 -0.62 23.68
CA GLY A 579 17.57 -0.57 22.95
C GLY A 579 17.94 0.82 22.42
N LEU A 580 17.28 1.89 22.85
CA LEU A 580 17.59 3.25 22.39
C LEU A 580 18.68 3.89 23.25
N LYS A 581 19.69 4.45 22.62
CA LYS A 581 20.73 5.25 23.28
C LYS A 581 20.83 6.64 22.67
N LEU A 582 20.68 7.67 23.50
CA LEU A 582 20.81 9.07 23.10
C LEU A 582 22.15 9.62 23.59
N TYR A 583 22.89 10.22 22.68
CA TYR A 583 24.14 10.90 22.95
C TYR A 583 24.02 12.38 22.64
N GLU A 584 24.57 13.21 23.51
CA GLU A 584 24.87 14.63 23.27
C GLU A 584 26.25 14.73 22.62
N ILE A 585 26.37 15.56 21.58
CA ILE A 585 27.64 15.83 20.90
C ILE A 585 28.39 16.89 21.72
N LEU A 586 29.67 16.61 22.02
CA LEU A 586 30.54 17.48 22.83
C LEU A 586 31.18 18.62 22.03
#